data_AF-A0A4R8FSP8-F1
#
_entry.id   AF-A0A4R8FSP8-F1
#
_cell.length_a   1.000
_cell.length_b   1.000
_cell.length_c   1.000
_cell.angle_alpha   90.00
_cell.angle_beta   90.00
_cell.angle_gamma   90.00
#
_symmetry.space_group_name_H-M   'P 1'
#
loop_
_entity.id
_entity.type
_entity.pdbx_description
1 polymer ?
#
loop_
_entity_poly.entity_id
_entity_poly.type
_entity_poly.pdbx_seq_one_letter_code
_entity_poly.pdbx_strand_id
1 'polypeptide(L)'
;MSTDAAPQRLDIAATIEEYLHRKDWRVQANANQGYSLGGLILNASGKLIANYWLDRIYPPAVGQAHRQGALHIHDLDMLCGYCAGWSLRQLLFEGFNGVPDRAESDPPRHLSSALGQMVNFLGTLQNEWAGAQAFSSVDTYLAPFVRRDRLEYPAVRQAMQEFIYNLNVPSRWGTQTPFTNLTFDWVCPEDLRGQVPVIAGEEQPFTYGELQAEMDLINQAYLDVMEAGDRQGRVFTFPIPTYNITHDFDWDSANAERLFALTAKYGLPYFQNFLNSDLEPHMVRSMCCRLQLDVSELLKRGNGLFGSAEQTGSLGVVTINCARLGYRFSDDPVGLYRELDRLLELARDSLEIKRQAIQQWMDAGLYPYTRRYLGTLHNHFSTVGVNGLNEMVRNITRDRLDIADDEGRDMALALLDHVRARLREFQESTGHLYNLEATPAEGTTYRFAKEDAKRFPGILQAGSAEAPYYTNSSQLPVGHTDDPFAALIHQDPLQTRYTGGTVLHLYMRERLSSAQACKHLVRTALSRFRLPYLTITPTFSICPVHGYLAGEHEFCPRCDDALLAQRPPACATAC
;
A
#
# COMPACT_ATOMS: atom_id res chain seq x y z
N MET A 1 26.85 -31.97 10.45
CA MET A 1 26.02 -32.54 11.53
C MET A 1 24.63 -31.95 11.39
N SER A 2 23.68 -32.80 10.96
CA SER A 2 22.27 -32.44 10.80
C SER A 2 21.69 -32.01 12.15
N THR A 3 21.18 -30.79 12.25
CA THR A 3 20.28 -30.42 13.34
C THR A 3 18.87 -30.51 12.77
N ASP A 4 18.29 -31.70 12.85
CA ASP A 4 16.85 -31.89 12.72
C ASP A 4 16.18 -31.14 13.88
N ALA A 5 15.89 -29.86 13.68
CA ALA A 5 14.95 -29.16 14.52
C ALA A 5 13.61 -29.90 14.42
N ALA A 6 13.12 -30.43 15.53
CA ALA A 6 11.84 -31.15 15.56
C ALA A 6 10.74 -30.25 14.96
N PRO A 7 9.88 -30.78 14.06
CA PRO A 7 8.81 -29.99 13.46
C PRO A 7 7.93 -29.42 14.57
N GLN A 8 7.72 -28.10 14.56
CA GLN A 8 6.90 -27.42 15.55
C GLN A 8 5.47 -27.94 15.43
N ARG A 9 4.94 -28.55 16.50
CA ARG A 9 3.56 -29.03 16.54
C ARG A 9 2.63 -27.85 16.77
N LEU A 10 1.74 -27.57 15.82
CA LEU A 10 0.66 -26.62 16.01
C LEU A 10 -0.36 -27.22 16.99
N ASP A 11 -0.65 -26.51 18.08
CA ASP A 11 -1.74 -26.88 18.98
C ASP A 11 -3.06 -26.35 18.41
N ILE A 12 -3.91 -27.27 17.98
CA ILE A 12 -5.19 -26.98 17.34
C ILE A 12 -6.13 -26.28 18.33
N ALA A 13 -6.23 -26.79 19.56
CA ALA A 13 -7.14 -26.24 20.56
C ALA A 13 -6.70 -24.82 20.94
N ALA A 14 -5.42 -24.63 21.23
CA ALA A 14 -4.88 -23.31 21.55
C ALA A 14 -5.07 -22.31 20.41
N THR A 15 -4.84 -22.72 19.15
CA THR A 15 -5.01 -21.83 17.99
C THR A 15 -6.43 -21.29 17.87
N ILE A 16 -7.44 -22.15 18.06
CA ILE A 16 -8.85 -21.76 17.99
C ILE A 16 -9.26 -20.94 19.22
N GLU A 17 -8.90 -21.38 20.42
CA GLU A 17 -9.26 -20.71 21.67
C GLU A 17 -8.65 -19.31 21.79
N GLU A 18 -7.39 -19.13 21.37
CA GLU A 18 -6.72 -17.82 21.34
C GLU A 18 -7.51 -16.80 20.52
N TYR A 19 -8.01 -17.21 19.36
CA TYR A 19 -8.82 -16.33 18.49
C TYR A 19 -10.20 -16.09 19.09
N LEU A 20 -10.90 -17.14 19.56
CA LEU A 20 -12.23 -17.03 20.17
C LEU A 20 -12.24 -16.09 21.39
N HIS A 21 -11.15 -16.11 22.17
CA HIS A 21 -10.98 -15.25 23.34
C HIS A 21 -10.22 -13.94 23.08
N ARG A 22 -9.84 -13.65 21.82
CA ARG A 22 -9.11 -12.44 21.42
C ARG A 22 -7.80 -12.21 22.21
N LYS A 23 -7.10 -13.30 22.54
CA LYS A 23 -5.87 -13.28 23.35
C LYS A 23 -4.61 -13.00 22.53
N ASP A 24 -4.65 -13.22 21.21
CA ASP A 24 -3.52 -12.97 20.29
C ASP A 24 -3.62 -11.56 19.70
N TRP A 25 -2.55 -10.78 19.83
CA TRP A 25 -2.43 -9.45 19.23
C TRP A 25 -2.55 -9.50 17.70
N ARG A 26 -2.23 -10.63 17.07
CA ARG A 26 -2.39 -10.82 15.62
C ARG A 26 -3.84 -10.69 15.14
N VAL A 27 -4.81 -10.84 16.04
CA VAL A 27 -6.23 -10.58 15.73
C VAL A 27 -6.48 -9.10 15.40
N GLN A 28 -5.58 -8.20 15.81
CA GLN A 28 -5.62 -6.77 15.50
C GLN A 28 -4.50 -6.33 14.55
N ALA A 29 -3.70 -7.27 14.00
CA ALA A 29 -2.55 -6.92 13.18
C ALA A 29 -2.90 -6.45 11.76
N ASN A 30 -4.12 -6.71 11.30
CA ASN A 30 -4.61 -6.24 10.01
C ASN A 30 -5.89 -5.42 10.25
N ALA A 31 -5.83 -4.12 9.97
CA ALA A 31 -6.96 -3.20 10.20
C ALA A 31 -8.20 -3.56 9.37
N ASN A 32 -8.04 -4.33 8.30
CA ASN A 32 -9.12 -4.81 7.44
C ASN A 32 -9.77 -6.11 7.94
N GLN A 33 -9.32 -6.70 9.06
CA GLN A 33 -9.91 -7.89 9.67
C GLN A 33 -10.62 -7.57 10.99
N GLY A 34 -11.91 -7.88 11.05
CA GLY A 34 -12.68 -7.88 12.30
C GLY A 34 -12.85 -9.30 12.85
N TYR A 35 -13.13 -9.41 14.16
CA TYR A 35 -13.52 -10.67 14.79
C TYR A 35 -14.74 -11.26 14.08
N SER A 36 -14.51 -12.33 13.34
CA SER A 36 -15.50 -13.00 12.51
C SER A 36 -15.11 -14.45 12.26
N LEU A 37 -16.03 -15.24 11.70
CA LEU A 37 -15.77 -16.63 11.31
C LEU A 37 -14.68 -16.74 10.23
N GLY A 38 -14.67 -15.88 9.22
CA GLY A 38 -13.59 -15.96 8.21
C GLY A 38 -12.26 -15.43 8.72
N GLY A 39 -12.25 -14.46 9.64
CA GLY A 39 -11.01 -14.10 10.34
C GLY A 39 -10.43 -15.29 11.14
N LEU A 40 -11.29 -16.17 11.69
CA LEU A 40 -10.83 -17.42 12.32
C LEU A 40 -10.22 -18.37 11.30
N ILE A 41 -10.88 -18.56 10.15
CA ILE A 41 -10.39 -19.42 9.06
C ILE A 41 -9.01 -18.93 8.59
N LEU A 42 -8.89 -17.63 8.29
CA LEU A 42 -7.64 -17.00 7.85
C LEU A 42 -6.54 -17.09 8.91
N ASN A 43 -6.86 -16.86 10.18
CA ASN A 43 -5.85 -16.98 11.25
C ASN A 43 -5.31 -18.40 11.37
N ALA A 44 -6.19 -19.41 11.34
CA ALA A 44 -5.82 -20.81 11.44
C ALA A 44 -5.02 -21.29 10.21
N SER A 45 -5.50 -20.98 9.00
CA SER A 45 -4.78 -21.33 7.76
C SER A 45 -3.44 -20.61 7.68
N GLY A 46 -3.40 -19.33 8.08
CA GLY A 46 -2.20 -18.52 8.04
C GLY A 46 -1.09 -19.04 8.96
N LYS A 47 -1.43 -19.45 10.20
CA LYS A 47 -0.46 -20.09 11.11
C LYS A 47 0.11 -21.39 10.51
N LEU A 48 -0.73 -22.19 9.84
CA LEU A 48 -0.30 -23.43 9.21
C LEU A 48 0.64 -23.17 8.03
N ILE A 49 0.23 -22.31 7.09
CA ILE A 49 0.98 -21.99 5.88
C ILE A 49 2.31 -21.32 6.21
N ALA A 50 2.34 -20.43 7.20
CA ALA A 50 3.58 -19.77 7.62
C ALA A 50 4.64 -20.76 8.12
N ASN A 51 4.25 -21.76 8.89
CA ASN A 51 5.18 -22.80 9.33
C ASN A 51 5.61 -23.71 8.17
N TYR A 52 4.73 -23.99 7.22
CA TYR A 52 5.11 -24.73 6.01
C TYR A 52 6.19 -24.00 5.20
N TRP A 53 6.04 -22.69 4.97
CA TRP A 53 7.09 -21.86 4.37
C TRP A 53 8.41 -21.98 5.13
N LEU A 54 8.39 -21.74 6.45
CA LEU A 54 9.60 -21.62 7.27
C LEU A 54 10.31 -22.96 7.52
N ASP A 55 9.59 -24.08 7.53
CA ASP A 55 10.15 -25.40 7.87
C ASP A 55 10.37 -26.32 6.67
N ARG A 56 9.64 -26.11 5.56
CA ARG A 56 9.66 -27.01 4.41
C ARG A 56 10.19 -26.38 3.15
N ILE A 57 10.00 -25.07 2.96
CA ILE A 57 10.38 -24.38 1.73
C ILE A 57 11.69 -23.60 1.93
N TYR A 58 11.79 -22.83 3.00
CA TYR A 58 12.97 -22.01 3.25
C TYR A 58 14.11 -22.79 3.93
N PRO A 59 15.37 -22.41 3.66
CA PRO A 59 16.51 -22.91 4.41
C PRO A 59 16.41 -22.56 5.90
N PRO A 60 16.94 -23.39 6.81
CA PRO A 60 16.85 -23.16 8.26
C PRO A 60 17.35 -21.78 8.70
N ALA A 61 18.37 -21.23 8.04
CA ALA A 61 18.92 -19.91 8.36
C ALA A 61 17.92 -18.76 8.11
N VAL A 62 17.18 -18.83 7.00
CA VAL A 62 16.11 -17.88 6.67
C VAL A 62 14.98 -17.99 7.71
N GLY A 63 14.54 -19.22 7.99
CA GLY A 63 13.50 -19.49 8.97
C GLY A 63 13.86 -19.00 10.39
N GLN A 64 15.10 -19.24 10.82
CA GLN A 64 15.61 -18.73 12.11
C GLN A 64 15.68 -17.21 12.15
N ALA A 65 16.19 -16.55 11.11
CA ALA A 65 16.30 -15.10 11.07
C ALA A 65 14.92 -14.43 11.18
N HIS A 66 13.90 -14.98 10.51
CA HIS A 66 12.51 -14.56 10.67
C HIS A 66 12.04 -14.75 12.12
N ARG A 67 12.11 -15.99 12.64
CA ARG A 67 11.58 -16.35 13.98
C ARG A 67 12.25 -15.59 15.11
N GLN A 68 13.54 -15.30 14.97
CA GLN A 68 14.28 -14.54 15.96
C GLN A 68 14.02 -13.04 15.84
N GLY A 69 13.38 -12.54 14.78
CA GLY A 69 13.09 -11.13 14.57
C GLY A 69 14.28 -10.30 14.06
N ALA A 70 15.28 -10.95 13.43
CA ALA A 70 16.40 -10.25 12.80
C ALA A 70 15.99 -9.66 11.44
N LEU A 71 15.10 -10.36 10.75
CA LEU A 71 14.34 -9.88 9.60
C LEU A 71 12.88 -10.31 9.74
N HIS A 72 12.01 -9.77 8.90
CA HIS A 72 10.62 -10.18 8.79
C HIS A 72 10.32 -10.49 7.33
N ILE A 73 9.72 -11.65 7.09
CA ILE A 73 9.24 -12.06 5.76
C ILE A 73 7.74 -11.85 5.84
N HIS A 74 7.23 -10.97 5.00
CA HIS A 74 5.81 -10.60 5.01
C HIS A 74 4.95 -11.67 4.34
N ASP A 75 3.68 -11.69 4.72
CA ASP A 75 2.62 -12.50 4.07
C ASP A 75 2.92 -14.00 3.98
N LEU A 76 3.54 -14.54 5.03
CA LEU A 76 3.77 -15.98 5.16
C LEU A 76 2.48 -16.77 5.38
N ASP A 77 1.35 -16.12 5.63
CA ASP A 77 0.05 -16.73 5.83
C ASP A 77 -0.60 -17.23 4.52
N MET A 78 -0.06 -16.85 3.35
CA MET A 78 -0.50 -17.36 2.06
C MET A 78 0.65 -17.99 1.26
N LEU A 79 0.34 -19.04 0.50
CA LEU A 79 1.25 -19.61 -0.49
C LEU A 79 1.10 -18.83 -1.80
N CYS A 80 1.45 -17.55 -1.84
CA CYS A 80 1.34 -16.73 -3.04
C CYS A 80 2.29 -15.52 -3.03
N GLY A 81 2.25 -14.73 -4.10
CA GLY A 81 3.00 -13.49 -4.21
C GLY A 81 2.42 -12.37 -3.33
N TYR A 82 3.13 -11.26 -3.22
CA TYR A 82 2.67 -10.13 -2.41
C TYR A 82 1.60 -9.32 -3.13
N CYS A 83 1.96 -8.49 -4.11
CA CYS A 83 1.01 -7.58 -4.78
C CYS A 83 1.20 -7.59 -6.29
N ALA A 84 0.13 -7.21 -7.01
CA ALA A 84 0.11 -7.22 -8.47
C ALA A 84 -0.71 -6.05 -9.05
N GLY A 85 -0.17 -5.47 -10.12
CA GLY A 85 -0.83 -4.50 -10.98
C GLY A 85 -1.26 -5.19 -12.27
N TRP A 86 -2.49 -4.94 -12.69
CA TRP A 86 -3.14 -5.67 -13.77
C TRP A 86 -3.38 -4.78 -14.98
N SER A 87 -3.39 -5.39 -16.16
CA SER A 87 -3.76 -4.67 -17.38
C SER A 87 -5.26 -4.47 -17.45
N LEU A 88 -5.71 -3.26 -17.14
CA LEU A 88 -7.11 -2.89 -17.33
C LEU A 88 -7.47 -2.96 -18.82
N ARG A 89 -6.55 -2.55 -19.70
CA ARG A 89 -6.72 -2.67 -21.16
C ARG A 89 -6.99 -4.11 -21.57
N GLN A 90 -6.19 -5.07 -21.09
CA GLN A 90 -6.37 -6.49 -21.38
C GLN A 90 -7.76 -6.97 -20.93
N LEU A 91 -8.15 -6.66 -19.69
CA LEU A 91 -9.47 -7.02 -19.18
C LEU A 91 -10.60 -6.45 -20.05
N LEU A 92 -10.52 -5.17 -20.43
CA LEU A 92 -11.56 -4.51 -21.23
C LEU A 92 -11.60 -4.99 -22.68
N PHE A 93 -10.47 -5.43 -23.24
CA PHE A 93 -10.37 -5.87 -24.64
C PHE A 93 -10.69 -7.34 -24.82
N GLU A 94 -10.31 -8.18 -23.85
CA GLU A 94 -10.45 -9.64 -23.93
C GLU A 94 -11.66 -10.12 -23.12
N GLY A 95 -12.10 -9.39 -22.10
CA GLY A 95 -13.09 -9.84 -21.13
C GLY A 95 -12.47 -10.71 -20.02
N PHE A 96 -13.27 -11.04 -19.00
CA PHE A 96 -12.82 -11.91 -17.91
C PHE A 96 -13.03 -13.40 -18.26
N ASN A 97 -12.05 -14.01 -18.94
CA ASN A 97 -12.13 -15.37 -19.48
C ASN A 97 -10.81 -16.17 -19.37
N GLY A 98 -10.77 -17.35 -20.00
CA GLY A 98 -9.57 -18.14 -20.25
C GLY A 98 -9.18 -19.07 -19.10
N VAL A 99 -10.11 -19.40 -18.21
CA VAL A 99 -9.90 -20.32 -17.09
C VAL A 99 -10.88 -21.50 -17.22
N PRO A 100 -10.39 -22.73 -17.45
CA PRO A 100 -11.24 -23.90 -17.64
C PRO A 100 -12.22 -24.13 -16.48
N ASP A 101 -13.42 -24.59 -16.82
CA ASP A 101 -14.49 -24.95 -15.87
C ASP A 101 -14.96 -23.79 -14.96
N ARG A 102 -14.67 -22.55 -15.34
CA ARG A 102 -15.15 -21.33 -14.68
C ARG A 102 -16.08 -20.56 -15.61
N ALA A 103 -16.91 -19.70 -15.02
CA ALA A 103 -17.72 -18.77 -15.80
C ALA A 103 -16.78 -17.76 -16.47
N GLU A 104 -17.01 -17.52 -17.75
CA GLU A 104 -16.23 -16.57 -18.56
C GLU A 104 -17.15 -15.44 -19.04
N SER A 105 -16.55 -14.27 -19.27
CA SER A 105 -17.22 -13.10 -19.81
C SER A 105 -16.53 -12.63 -21.07
N ASP A 106 -17.33 -12.33 -22.10
CA ASP A 106 -16.89 -11.56 -23.27
C ASP A 106 -16.47 -10.13 -22.87
N PRO A 107 -15.72 -9.41 -23.73
CA PRO A 107 -15.35 -8.03 -23.45
C PRO A 107 -16.60 -7.17 -23.19
N PRO A 108 -16.56 -6.26 -22.20
CA PRO A 108 -17.72 -5.44 -21.83
C PRO A 108 -18.13 -4.51 -22.97
N ARG A 109 -19.44 -4.27 -23.10
CA ARG A 109 -20.02 -3.36 -24.11
C ARG A 109 -20.40 -1.99 -23.56
N HIS A 110 -20.60 -1.90 -22.24
CA HIS A 110 -21.13 -0.73 -21.55
C HIS A 110 -20.34 -0.46 -20.27
N LEU A 111 -20.37 0.79 -19.78
CA LEU A 111 -19.65 1.18 -18.56
C LEU A 111 -19.98 0.29 -17.36
N SER A 112 -21.26 -0.06 -17.17
CA SER A 112 -21.69 -0.92 -16.06
C SER A 112 -21.10 -2.33 -16.13
N SER A 113 -21.04 -2.93 -17.32
CA SER A 113 -20.43 -4.26 -17.50
C SER A 113 -18.91 -4.21 -17.37
N ALA A 114 -18.26 -3.11 -17.78
CA ALA A 114 -16.83 -2.90 -17.56
C ALA A 114 -16.49 -2.84 -16.06
N LEU A 115 -17.20 -2.01 -15.29
CA LEU A 115 -17.02 -1.90 -13.84
C LEU A 115 -17.37 -3.20 -13.11
N GLY A 116 -18.43 -3.90 -13.53
CA GLY A 116 -18.79 -5.21 -12.98
C GLY A 116 -17.69 -6.26 -13.20
N GLN A 117 -17.07 -6.28 -14.38
CA GLN A 117 -15.92 -7.16 -14.65
C GLN A 117 -14.70 -6.75 -13.83
N MET A 118 -14.42 -5.46 -13.64
CA MET A 118 -13.34 -4.99 -12.75
C MET A 118 -13.52 -5.46 -11.31
N VAL A 119 -14.74 -5.39 -10.75
CA VAL A 119 -15.04 -5.90 -9.40
C VAL A 119 -14.79 -7.39 -9.32
N ASN A 120 -15.32 -8.17 -10.27
CA ASN A 120 -15.14 -9.63 -10.30
C ASN A 120 -13.67 -10.01 -10.44
N PHE A 121 -12.93 -9.28 -11.28
CA PHE A 121 -11.51 -9.49 -11.49
C PHE A 121 -10.72 -9.25 -10.20
N LEU A 122 -10.80 -8.05 -9.63
CA LEU A 122 -10.06 -7.68 -8.41
C LEU A 122 -10.43 -8.58 -7.23
N GLY A 123 -11.73 -8.88 -7.08
CA GLY A 123 -12.23 -9.77 -6.03
C GLY A 123 -11.77 -11.22 -6.20
N THR A 124 -11.60 -11.71 -7.43
CA THR A 124 -11.10 -13.06 -7.70
C THR A 124 -9.59 -13.13 -7.45
N LEU A 125 -8.82 -12.21 -8.03
CA LEU A 125 -7.35 -12.22 -7.96
C LEU A 125 -6.81 -11.95 -6.54
N GLN A 126 -7.59 -11.29 -5.68
CA GLN A 126 -7.28 -11.19 -4.24
C GLN A 126 -7.12 -12.56 -3.54
N ASN A 127 -7.65 -13.64 -4.11
CA ASN A 127 -7.48 -14.99 -3.54
C ASN A 127 -6.20 -15.69 -4.02
N GLU A 128 -5.51 -15.13 -5.02
CA GLU A 128 -4.24 -15.66 -5.55
C GLU A 128 -3.03 -14.80 -5.15
N TRP A 129 -3.24 -13.73 -4.38
CA TRP A 129 -2.23 -12.75 -3.96
C TRP A 129 -2.54 -12.26 -2.54
N ALA A 130 -1.50 -11.97 -1.75
CA ALA A 130 -1.70 -11.59 -0.34
C ALA A 130 -2.05 -10.11 -0.14
N GLY A 131 -1.55 -9.26 -1.02
CA GLY A 131 -1.60 -7.81 -0.91
C GLY A 131 -2.40 -7.15 -2.03
N ALA A 132 -1.98 -5.92 -2.36
CA ALA A 132 -2.72 -5.00 -3.20
C ALA A 132 -2.94 -5.49 -4.64
N GLN A 133 -4.15 -5.29 -5.14
CA GLN A 133 -4.55 -5.47 -6.54
C GLN A 133 -4.81 -4.12 -7.18
N ALA A 134 -4.07 -3.77 -8.24
CA ALA A 134 -4.11 -2.43 -8.80
C ALA A 134 -4.52 -2.39 -10.28
N PHE A 135 -5.26 -1.34 -10.65
CA PHE A 135 -5.40 -0.91 -12.05
C PHE A 135 -4.86 0.50 -12.22
N SER A 136 -4.27 0.75 -13.39
CA SER A 136 -3.77 2.06 -13.80
C SER A 136 -4.61 2.65 -14.94
N SER A 137 -4.56 3.97 -15.11
CA SER A 137 -5.23 4.70 -16.20
C SER A 137 -6.73 4.46 -16.25
N VAL A 138 -7.37 4.42 -15.08
CA VAL A 138 -8.78 4.02 -14.95
C VAL A 138 -9.72 5.01 -15.63
N ASP A 139 -9.49 6.31 -15.43
CA ASP A 139 -10.22 7.37 -16.13
C ASP A 139 -10.03 7.30 -17.64
N THR A 140 -8.79 7.16 -18.10
CA THR A 140 -8.47 7.06 -19.54
C THR A 140 -9.14 5.84 -20.20
N TYR A 141 -9.03 4.66 -19.59
CA TYR A 141 -9.55 3.41 -20.19
C TYR A 141 -11.07 3.26 -20.09
N LEU A 142 -11.72 3.92 -19.13
CA LEU A 142 -13.19 3.89 -19.02
C LEU A 142 -13.89 4.99 -19.83
N ALA A 143 -13.20 6.08 -20.16
CA ALA A 143 -13.74 7.20 -20.94
C ALA A 143 -14.41 6.80 -22.27
N PRO A 144 -13.90 5.82 -23.06
CA PRO A 144 -14.55 5.38 -24.29
C PRO A 144 -15.99 4.89 -24.10
N PHE A 145 -16.29 4.23 -22.98
CA PHE A 145 -17.64 3.72 -22.69
C PHE A 145 -18.63 4.86 -22.42
N VAL A 146 -18.17 5.93 -21.76
CA VAL A 146 -18.97 7.13 -21.51
C VAL A 146 -19.33 7.81 -22.84
N ARG A 147 -18.37 7.96 -23.74
CA ARG A 147 -18.60 8.55 -25.08
C ARG A 147 -19.51 7.69 -25.94
N ARG A 148 -19.25 6.37 -26.02
CA ARG A 148 -20.02 5.42 -26.86
C ARG A 148 -21.50 5.43 -26.48
N ASP A 149 -21.78 5.34 -25.18
CA ASP A 149 -23.15 5.26 -24.67
C ASP A 149 -23.78 6.65 -24.45
N ARG A 150 -23.03 7.73 -24.71
CA ARG A 150 -23.44 9.13 -24.48
C ARG A 150 -23.95 9.34 -23.06
N LEU A 151 -23.19 8.85 -22.08
CA LEU A 151 -23.59 8.87 -20.69
C LEU A 151 -23.44 10.27 -20.12
N GLU A 152 -24.52 10.76 -19.51
CA GLU A 152 -24.51 11.98 -18.72
C GLU A 152 -24.09 11.68 -17.27
N TYR A 153 -23.67 12.73 -16.55
CA TYR A 153 -23.17 12.64 -15.17
C TYR A 153 -24.01 11.73 -14.22
N PRO A 154 -25.36 11.79 -14.18
CA PRO A 154 -26.13 10.93 -13.27
C PRO A 154 -25.91 9.43 -13.50
N ALA A 155 -25.75 9.00 -14.76
CA ALA A 155 -25.51 7.61 -15.10
C ALA A 155 -24.07 7.19 -14.73
N VAL A 156 -23.09 8.04 -15.02
CA VAL A 156 -21.68 7.79 -14.66
C VAL A 156 -21.53 7.72 -13.14
N ARG A 157 -22.15 8.66 -12.40
CA ARG A 157 -22.16 8.67 -10.93
C ARG A 157 -22.81 7.43 -10.34
N GLN A 158 -23.94 6.99 -10.89
CA GLN A 158 -24.61 5.77 -10.43
C GLN A 158 -23.73 4.53 -10.62
N ALA A 159 -23.10 4.39 -11.80
CA ALA A 159 -22.21 3.28 -12.10
C ALA A 159 -20.98 3.28 -11.19
N MET A 160 -20.39 4.45 -10.94
CA MET A 160 -19.23 4.59 -10.07
C MET A 160 -19.57 4.36 -8.59
N GLN A 161 -20.78 4.77 -8.16
CA GLN A 161 -21.30 4.44 -6.83
C GLN A 161 -21.41 2.93 -6.65
N GLU A 162 -22.03 2.22 -7.60
CA GLU A 162 -22.13 0.77 -7.54
C GLU A 162 -20.75 0.11 -7.44
N PHE A 163 -19.80 0.56 -8.27
CA PHE A 163 -18.43 0.06 -8.26
C PHE A 163 -17.72 0.25 -6.90
N ILE A 164 -17.70 1.47 -6.36
CA ILE A 164 -17.02 1.79 -5.09
C ILE A 164 -17.65 0.99 -3.94
N TYR A 165 -18.97 0.91 -3.86
CA TYR A 165 -19.64 0.16 -2.80
C TYR A 165 -19.30 -1.33 -2.87
N ASN A 166 -19.28 -1.93 -4.07
CA ASN A 166 -18.94 -3.35 -4.21
C ASN A 166 -17.49 -3.66 -3.81
N LEU A 167 -16.55 -2.72 -3.96
CA LEU A 167 -15.16 -2.89 -3.50
C LEU A 167 -14.99 -2.74 -1.98
N ASN A 168 -15.95 -2.11 -1.29
CA ASN A 168 -15.92 -1.91 0.18
C ASN A 168 -16.83 -2.88 0.94
N VAL A 169 -17.49 -3.81 0.25
CA VAL A 169 -18.25 -4.88 0.90
C VAL A 169 -17.39 -6.14 0.91
N PRO A 170 -17.09 -6.73 2.08
CA PRO A 170 -16.30 -7.96 2.15
C PRO A 170 -17.05 -9.08 1.40
N SER A 171 -16.38 -9.68 0.42
CA SER A 171 -16.96 -10.78 -0.35
C SER A 171 -16.98 -12.08 0.45
N ARG A 172 -17.83 -13.02 0.02
CA ARG A 172 -18.17 -14.27 0.75
C ARG A 172 -17.01 -15.25 1.00
N TRP A 173 -15.84 -15.03 0.41
CA TRP A 173 -14.75 -16.03 0.43
C TRP A 173 -13.45 -15.57 1.10
N GLY A 174 -13.32 -14.29 1.46
CA GLY A 174 -12.13 -13.77 2.15
C GLY A 174 -12.41 -13.02 3.45
N THR A 175 -13.66 -12.74 3.82
CA THR A 175 -14.05 -11.90 4.99
C THR A 175 -13.40 -10.52 5.12
N GLN A 176 -12.54 -10.16 4.18
CA GLN A 176 -11.89 -8.88 4.04
C GLN A 176 -12.37 -8.23 2.75
N THR A 177 -12.43 -6.91 2.78
CA THR A 177 -12.52 -6.12 1.57
C THR A 177 -11.21 -6.28 0.78
N PRO A 178 -11.26 -6.47 -0.54
CA PRO A 178 -10.06 -6.59 -1.35
C PRO A 178 -9.24 -5.30 -1.27
N PHE A 179 -7.94 -5.44 -1.03
CA PHE A 179 -7.03 -4.30 -0.96
C PHE A 179 -6.78 -3.81 -2.39
N THR A 180 -7.47 -2.74 -2.78
CA THR A 180 -7.48 -2.27 -4.17
C THR A 180 -6.92 -0.86 -4.30
N ASN A 181 -6.16 -0.62 -5.37
CA ASN A 181 -5.61 0.70 -5.69
C ASN A 181 -5.96 1.07 -7.13
N LEU A 182 -6.38 2.31 -7.36
CA LEU A 182 -6.67 2.82 -8.70
C LEU A 182 -5.85 4.08 -8.97
N THR A 183 -5.15 4.08 -10.10
CA THR A 183 -4.42 5.26 -10.57
C THR A 183 -5.19 5.98 -11.67
N PHE A 184 -5.31 7.29 -11.51
CA PHE A 184 -5.99 8.21 -12.41
C PHE A 184 -4.96 9.11 -13.09
N ASP A 185 -5.04 9.21 -14.42
CA ASP A 185 -4.10 10.00 -15.21
C ASP A 185 -4.39 11.50 -15.13
N TRP A 186 -5.65 11.90 -14.87
CA TRP A 186 -6.17 13.27 -14.93
C TRP A 186 -6.18 13.89 -16.32
N VAL A 187 -5.04 13.83 -17.03
CA VAL A 187 -4.88 14.26 -18.42
C VAL A 187 -4.53 13.04 -19.27
N CYS A 188 -5.16 12.90 -20.44
CA CYS A 188 -4.86 11.78 -21.34
C CYS A 188 -3.35 11.71 -21.63
N PRO A 189 -2.69 10.60 -21.28
CA PRO A 189 -1.26 10.50 -21.43
C PRO A 189 -0.80 10.47 -22.89
N GLU A 190 0.42 10.92 -23.15
CA GLU A 190 0.97 11.09 -24.50
C GLU A 190 1.04 9.77 -25.29
N ASP A 191 1.45 8.67 -24.65
CA ASP A 191 1.55 7.33 -25.22
C ASP A 191 0.19 6.71 -25.59
N LEU A 192 -0.89 7.15 -24.93
CA LEU A 192 -2.26 6.69 -25.22
C LEU A 192 -3.00 7.62 -26.17
N ARG A 193 -2.61 8.89 -26.26
CA ARG A 193 -3.33 9.96 -26.95
C ARG A 193 -3.73 9.62 -28.38
N GLY A 194 -2.82 9.03 -29.15
CA GLY A 194 -3.05 8.65 -30.55
C GLY A 194 -3.65 7.25 -30.76
N GLN A 195 -3.85 6.48 -29.69
CA GLN A 195 -4.40 5.13 -29.81
C GLN A 195 -5.93 5.16 -29.93
N VAL A 196 -6.46 4.22 -30.72
CA VAL A 196 -7.89 4.01 -30.89
C VAL A 196 -8.38 3.00 -29.83
N PRO A 197 -9.38 3.34 -29.00
CA PRO A 197 -10.00 2.38 -28.09
C PRO A 197 -10.79 1.33 -28.87
N VAL A 198 -10.84 0.12 -28.31
CA VAL A 198 -11.65 -0.99 -28.82
C VAL A 198 -12.67 -1.34 -27.74
N ILE A 199 -13.94 -1.44 -28.12
CA ILE A 199 -15.01 -1.86 -27.21
C ILE A 199 -15.71 -3.07 -27.85
N ALA A 200 -15.67 -4.21 -27.16
CA ALA A 200 -16.27 -5.46 -27.64
C ALA A 200 -15.85 -5.86 -29.07
N GLY A 201 -14.55 -5.69 -29.37
CA GLY A 201 -13.96 -6.02 -30.67
C GLY A 201 -14.14 -4.96 -31.75
N GLU A 202 -14.81 -3.84 -31.47
CA GLU A 202 -15.06 -2.76 -32.41
C GLU A 202 -14.14 -1.56 -32.12
N GLU A 203 -13.30 -1.18 -33.08
CA GLU A 203 -12.55 0.08 -33.04
C GLU A 203 -13.53 1.25 -33.02
N GLN A 204 -13.27 2.22 -32.14
CA GLN A 204 -14.11 3.39 -31.99
C GLN A 204 -13.68 4.50 -32.96
N PRO A 205 -14.60 5.39 -33.40
CA PRO A 205 -14.30 6.44 -34.38
C PRO A 205 -13.57 7.66 -33.76
N PHE A 206 -12.88 7.47 -32.64
CA PHE A 206 -12.18 8.50 -31.88
C PHE A 206 -10.94 7.90 -31.22
N THR A 207 -10.01 8.73 -30.81
CA THR A 207 -8.80 8.37 -30.06
C THR A 207 -8.93 8.71 -28.59
N TYR A 208 -8.08 8.14 -27.72
CA TYR A 208 -8.10 8.50 -26.28
C TYR A 208 -7.86 9.99 -26.04
N GLY A 209 -7.05 10.64 -26.89
CA GLY A 209 -6.79 12.08 -26.80
C GLY A 209 -8.01 12.98 -26.96
N GLU A 210 -9.10 12.45 -27.52
CA GLU A 210 -10.36 13.18 -27.75
C GLU A 210 -11.37 13.01 -26.59
N LEU A 211 -10.98 12.34 -25.50
CA LEU A 211 -11.88 11.88 -24.44
C LEU A 211 -11.70 12.62 -23.10
N GLN A 212 -11.06 13.79 -23.09
CA GLN A 212 -10.84 14.54 -21.85
C GLN A 212 -12.15 14.86 -21.10
N ALA A 213 -13.22 15.21 -21.84
CA ALA A 213 -14.52 15.49 -21.22
C ALA A 213 -15.11 14.28 -20.50
N GLU A 214 -14.92 13.07 -21.03
CA GLU A 214 -15.38 11.82 -20.42
C GLU A 214 -14.50 11.42 -19.23
N MET A 215 -13.18 11.63 -19.33
CA MET A 215 -12.26 11.48 -18.20
C MET A 215 -12.67 12.42 -17.05
N ASP A 216 -13.01 13.67 -17.37
CA ASP A 216 -13.47 14.66 -16.39
C ASP A 216 -14.79 14.23 -15.74
N LEU A 217 -15.73 13.66 -16.49
CA LEU A 217 -16.99 13.10 -15.95
C LEU A 217 -16.75 11.92 -15.01
N ILE A 218 -15.83 11.01 -15.35
CA ILE A 218 -15.45 9.88 -14.49
C ILE A 218 -14.82 10.39 -13.20
N ASN A 219 -13.87 11.31 -13.30
CA ASN A 219 -13.21 11.91 -12.14
C ASN A 219 -14.20 12.65 -11.25
N GLN A 220 -15.10 13.44 -11.83
CA GLN A 220 -16.17 14.11 -11.09
C GLN A 220 -17.04 13.09 -10.33
N ALA A 221 -17.54 12.07 -11.02
CA ALA A 221 -18.38 11.03 -10.44
C ALA A 221 -17.68 10.26 -9.31
N TYR A 222 -16.42 9.89 -9.51
CA TYR A 222 -15.62 9.17 -8.52
C TYR A 222 -15.39 10.01 -7.27
N LEU A 223 -14.91 11.25 -7.42
CA LEU A 223 -14.65 12.17 -6.31
C LEU A 223 -15.92 12.47 -5.51
N ASP A 224 -17.05 12.72 -6.19
CA ASP A 224 -18.33 13.02 -5.53
C ASP A 224 -18.84 11.83 -4.70
N VAL A 225 -18.61 10.59 -5.14
CA VAL A 225 -18.97 9.38 -4.36
C VAL A 225 -18.04 9.22 -3.16
N MET A 226 -16.73 9.38 -3.35
CA MET A 226 -15.74 9.28 -2.27
C MET A 226 -15.94 10.35 -1.20
N GLU A 227 -16.31 11.58 -1.59
CA GLU A 227 -16.57 12.68 -0.65
C GLU A 227 -17.86 12.48 0.15
N ALA A 228 -18.90 11.95 -0.50
CA ALA A 228 -20.16 11.62 0.16
C ALA A 228 -19.95 10.57 1.28
N GLY A 229 -19.09 9.58 1.02
CA GLY A 229 -18.82 8.50 1.96
C GLY A 229 -19.98 7.51 2.09
N ASP A 230 -19.90 6.63 3.09
CA ASP A 230 -20.93 5.63 3.35
C ASP A 230 -22.20 6.23 3.98
N ARG A 231 -23.17 5.38 4.36
CA ARG A 231 -24.43 5.81 4.99
C ARG A 231 -24.23 6.67 6.24
N GLN A 232 -23.12 6.51 6.96
CA GLN A 232 -22.79 7.25 8.18
C GLN A 232 -21.79 8.39 7.91
N GLY A 233 -21.46 8.67 6.65
CA GLY A 233 -20.45 9.64 6.28
C GLY A 233 -19.03 9.20 6.63
N ARG A 234 -18.77 7.89 6.65
CA ARG A 234 -17.41 7.34 6.77
C ARG A 234 -16.73 7.39 5.42
N VAL A 235 -15.42 7.60 5.42
CA VAL A 235 -14.60 7.46 4.23
C VAL A 235 -14.61 6.01 3.76
N PHE A 236 -14.60 5.80 2.44
CA PHE A 236 -14.32 4.50 1.86
C PHE A 236 -12.81 4.23 1.91
N THR A 237 -12.40 3.11 2.50
CA THR A 237 -10.99 2.72 2.54
C THR A 237 -10.49 2.33 1.15
N PHE A 238 -11.35 1.69 0.35
CA PHE A 238 -11.00 1.18 -0.97
C PHE A 238 -11.90 1.75 -2.08
N PRO A 239 -11.49 1.64 -3.35
CA PRO A 239 -10.10 1.52 -3.74
C PRO A 239 -9.32 2.77 -3.28
N ILE A 240 -8.05 2.61 -2.92
CA ILE A 240 -7.18 3.73 -2.62
C ILE A 240 -6.94 4.50 -3.93
N PRO A 241 -7.37 5.77 -4.04
CA PRO A 241 -7.14 6.55 -5.24
C PRO A 241 -5.74 7.15 -5.23
N THR A 242 -5.08 7.08 -6.38
CA THR A 242 -3.81 7.76 -6.66
C THR A 242 -3.98 8.66 -7.88
N TYR A 243 -3.61 9.93 -7.77
CA TYR A 243 -3.65 10.89 -8.87
C TYR A 243 -2.25 11.29 -9.30
N ASN A 244 -2.00 11.23 -10.61
CA ASN A 244 -0.77 11.69 -11.23
C ASN A 244 -0.78 13.22 -11.29
N ILE A 245 0.21 13.87 -10.67
CA ILE A 245 0.38 15.33 -10.76
C ILE A 245 1.51 15.66 -11.72
N THR A 246 1.14 16.01 -12.94
CA THR A 246 2.00 16.35 -14.07
C THR A 246 2.04 17.87 -14.32
N HIS A 247 2.94 18.32 -15.20
CA HIS A 247 3.10 19.75 -15.51
C HIS A 247 1.85 20.40 -16.15
N ASP A 248 1.01 19.60 -16.80
CA ASP A 248 -0.25 20.00 -17.44
C ASP A 248 -1.48 19.83 -16.54
N PHE A 249 -1.30 19.50 -15.25
CA PHE A 249 -2.39 19.44 -14.29
C PHE A 249 -3.06 20.81 -14.10
N ASP A 250 -4.36 20.90 -14.43
CA ASP A 250 -5.15 22.12 -14.23
C ASP A 250 -5.60 22.27 -12.77
N TRP A 251 -4.82 23.06 -12.02
CA TRP A 251 -5.05 23.40 -10.63
C TRP A 251 -6.32 24.20 -10.37
N ASP A 252 -6.90 24.86 -11.38
CA ASP A 252 -8.03 25.77 -11.21
C ASP A 252 -9.33 25.21 -11.83
N SER A 253 -9.29 23.97 -12.32
CA SER A 253 -10.48 23.24 -12.77
C SER A 253 -11.49 22.99 -11.65
N ALA A 254 -12.77 22.84 -12.02
CA ALA A 254 -13.82 22.47 -11.07
C ALA A 254 -13.56 21.11 -10.41
N ASN A 255 -12.95 20.17 -11.13
CA ASN A 255 -12.56 18.87 -10.59
C ASN A 255 -11.38 18.98 -9.62
N ALA A 256 -10.42 19.89 -9.84
CA ALA A 256 -9.35 20.13 -8.87
C ALA A 256 -9.91 20.65 -7.54
N GLU A 257 -10.89 21.56 -7.56
CA GLU A 257 -11.58 22.01 -6.34
C GLU A 257 -12.21 20.82 -5.58
N ARG A 258 -12.85 19.87 -6.28
CA ARG A 258 -13.42 18.64 -5.68
C ARG A 258 -12.34 17.73 -5.10
N LEU A 259 -11.27 17.52 -5.84
CA LEU A 259 -10.12 16.72 -5.43
C LEU A 259 -9.57 17.22 -4.09
N PHE A 260 -9.30 18.52 -3.98
CA PHE A 260 -8.75 19.09 -2.77
C PHE A 260 -9.79 19.27 -1.66
N ALA A 261 -11.08 19.36 -1.96
CA ALA A 261 -12.15 19.30 -0.96
C ALA A 261 -12.21 17.93 -0.28
N LEU A 262 -12.12 16.85 -1.07
CA LEU A 262 -12.01 15.48 -0.60
C LEU A 262 -10.75 15.30 0.26
N THR A 263 -9.60 15.77 -0.21
CA THR A 263 -8.31 15.69 0.52
C THR A 263 -8.35 16.44 1.83
N ALA A 264 -8.88 17.66 1.83
CA ALA A 264 -9.04 18.44 3.05
C ALA A 264 -9.87 17.70 4.10
N LYS A 265 -10.92 16.99 3.66
CA LYS A 265 -11.90 16.29 4.52
C LYS A 265 -11.42 14.95 5.05
N TYR A 266 -10.90 14.08 4.18
CA TYR A 266 -10.61 12.69 4.50
C TYR A 266 -9.15 12.29 4.30
N GLY A 267 -8.31 13.15 3.73
CA GLY A 267 -6.92 12.80 3.43
C GLY A 267 -6.73 11.87 2.23
N LEU A 268 -7.75 11.76 1.39
CA LEU A 268 -7.67 11.06 0.10
C LEU A 268 -7.72 12.08 -1.03
N PRO A 269 -7.05 11.87 -2.17
CA PRO A 269 -6.29 10.69 -2.56
C PRO A 269 -4.80 10.80 -2.21
N TYR A 270 -4.02 9.82 -2.65
CA TYR A 270 -2.56 9.95 -2.71
C TYR A 270 -2.16 10.70 -3.98
N PHE A 271 -1.09 11.49 -3.89
CA PHE A 271 -0.55 12.26 -5.01
C PHE A 271 0.79 11.71 -5.44
N GLN A 272 0.86 11.27 -6.69
CA GLN A 272 2.12 10.86 -7.32
C GLN A 272 2.78 12.09 -7.98
N ASN A 273 4.01 12.37 -7.58
CA ASN A 273 4.75 13.57 -7.99
C ASN A 273 5.50 13.34 -9.32
N PHE A 274 5.01 13.94 -10.40
CA PHE A 274 5.74 14.01 -11.68
C PHE A 274 6.30 15.40 -11.96
N LEU A 275 6.12 16.40 -11.08
CA LEU A 275 6.60 17.77 -11.30
C LEU A 275 8.11 17.93 -11.10
N ASN A 276 8.68 17.13 -10.19
CA ASN A 276 10.10 17.17 -9.81
C ASN A 276 10.75 15.79 -9.88
N SER A 277 10.21 14.91 -10.72
CA SER A 277 10.70 13.55 -10.92
C SER A 277 11.39 13.44 -12.28
N ASP A 278 12.44 12.62 -12.35
CA ASP A 278 13.03 12.21 -13.63
C ASP A 278 12.18 11.14 -14.35
N LEU A 279 11.09 10.68 -13.73
CA LEU A 279 10.12 9.76 -14.31
C LEU A 279 8.97 10.53 -14.96
N GLU A 280 8.49 10.03 -16.09
CA GLU A 280 7.25 10.47 -16.72
C GLU A 280 6.16 9.38 -16.56
N PRO A 281 4.86 9.73 -16.59
CA PRO A 281 3.78 8.75 -16.41
C PRO A 281 3.84 7.55 -17.37
N HIS A 282 4.28 7.79 -18.61
CA HIS A 282 4.39 6.73 -19.61
C HIS A 282 5.49 5.72 -19.26
N MET A 283 6.54 6.13 -18.54
CA MET A 283 7.63 5.23 -18.12
C MET A 283 7.17 4.23 -17.06
N VAL A 284 6.13 4.59 -16.30
CA VAL A 284 5.49 3.72 -15.31
C VAL A 284 4.53 2.74 -16.03
N ARG A 285 3.83 3.18 -17.08
CA ARG A 285 2.93 2.31 -17.88
C ARG A 285 3.64 1.42 -18.89
N SER A 286 4.73 1.91 -19.50
CA SER A 286 5.46 1.22 -20.58
C SER A 286 6.14 -0.07 -20.13
N MET A 287 6.06 -0.40 -18.84
CA MET A 287 6.40 -1.72 -18.30
C MET A 287 5.48 -2.84 -18.84
N CYS A 288 4.39 -2.50 -19.54
CA CYS A 288 3.44 -3.41 -20.18
C CYS A 288 3.83 -3.85 -21.62
N CYS A 289 4.48 -2.98 -22.42
CA CYS A 289 4.56 -3.18 -23.87
C CYS A 289 5.74 -4.04 -24.30
N ARG A 290 5.75 -5.34 -23.97
CA ARG A 290 6.68 -6.34 -24.57
C ARG A 290 8.18 -6.07 -24.39
N LEU A 291 8.53 -4.96 -23.74
CA LEU A 291 9.84 -4.58 -23.28
C LEU A 291 10.05 -5.37 -22.00
N GLN A 292 10.87 -6.42 -22.09
CA GLN A 292 11.58 -6.90 -20.93
C GLN A 292 12.22 -5.66 -20.29
N LEU A 293 12.00 -5.46 -18.99
CA LEU A 293 12.67 -4.41 -18.25
C LEU A 293 14.17 -4.63 -18.44
N ASP A 294 14.79 -3.82 -19.27
CA ASP A 294 16.24 -3.86 -19.42
C ASP A 294 16.79 -3.42 -18.05
N VAL A 295 17.40 -4.37 -17.37
CA VAL A 295 18.03 -4.21 -16.06
C VAL A 295 18.97 -2.99 -16.07
N SER A 296 19.57 -2.68 -17.23
CA SER A 296 20.44 -1.53 -17.43
C SER A 296 19.73 -0.17 -17.53
N GLU A 297 18.47 -0.13 -17.98
CA GLU A 297 17.67 1.10 -17.97
C GLU A 297 17.12 1.43 -16.58
N LEU A 298 16.79 0.42 -15.78
CA LEU A 298 16.43 0.58 -14.37
C LEU A 298 17.59 1.10 -13.50
N LEU A 299 18.84 0.74 -13.82
CA LEU A 299 20.01 1.28 -13.12
C LEU A 299 20.10 2.82 -13.21
N LYS A 300 19.50 3.43 -14.24
CA LYS A 300 19.40 4.90 -14.38
C LYS A 300 18.18 5.50 -13.69
N ARG A 301 17.15 4.69 -13.41
CA ARG A 301 15.83 5.15 -12.93
C ARG A 301 15.72 4.92 -11.42
N GLY A 302 16.15 5.91 -10.63
CA GLY A 302 15.83 5.96 -9.20
C GLY A 302 14.57 6.79 -9.01
N ASN A 303 13.48 6.20 -8.56
CA ASN A 303 12.40 6.85 -7.81
C ASN A 303 11.34 5.80 -7.43
N GLY A 304 10.95 5.79 -6.16
CA GLY A 304 10.02 4.83 -5.59
C GLY A 304 8.60 4.92 -6.14
N LEU A 305 8.05 3.81 -6.60
CA LEU A 305 6.67 3.70 -7.10
C LEU A 305 5.77 3.09 -6.02
N PHE A 306 4.70 3.78 -5.63
CA PHE A 306 3.67 3.27 -4.73
C PHE A 306 2.44 2.86 -5.55
N GLY A 307 2.02 1.61 -5.42
CA GLY A 307 1.03 1.01 -6.33
C GLY A 307 1.73 0.30 -7.49
N SER A 308 1.36 -0.95 -7.69
CA SER A 308 1.91 -1.78 -8.76
C SER A 308 1.50 -1.21 -10.11
N ALA A 309 2.47 -0.87 -10.95
CA ALA A 309 2.20 -0.54 -12.33
C ALA A 309 1.69 -1.77 -13.10
N GLU A 310 1.18 -1.53 -14.31
CA GLU A 310 0.58 -2.56 -15.16
C GLU A 310 1.54 -3.76 -15.39
N GLN A 311 1.05 -4.98 -15.12
CA GLN A 311 1.77 -6.25 -15.27
C GLN A 311 3.07 -6.38 -14.46
N THR A 312 3.20 -5.61 -13.39
CA THR A 312 4.28 -5.70 -12.41
C THR A 312 3.72 -5.63 -10.99
N GLY A 313 4.58 -5.67 -9.99
CA GLY A 313 4.24 -5.73 -8.59
C GLY A 313 5.42 -6.26 -7.79
N SER A 314 5.15 -6.76 -6.60
CA SER A 314 6.17 -7.39 -5.76
C SER A 314 5.81 -8.84 -5.51
N LEU A 315 6.80 -9.70 -5.69
CA LEU A 315 6.70 -11.11 -5.36
C LEU A 315 6.60 -11.34 -3.84
N GLY A 316 7.27 -10.49 -3.08
CA GLY A 316 7.45 -10.65 -1.65
C GLY A 316 8.29 -9.53 -1.07
N VAL A 317 8.05 -9.26 0.20
CA VAL A 317 8.77 -8.23 0.96
C VAL A 317 9.53 -8.89 2.11
N VAL A 318 10.78 -8.51 2.31
CA VAL A 318 11.57 -8.83 3.50
C VAL A 318 12.09 -7.56 4.14
N THR A 319 11.72 -7.30 5.39
CA THR A 319 12.14 -6.10 6.14
C THR A 319 13.23 -6.44 7.14
N ILE A 320 14.30 -5.63 7.15
CA ILE A 320 15.42 -5.75 8.08
C ILE A 320 15.14 -4.96 9.36
N ASN A 321 15.45 -5.55 10.52
CA ASN A 321 15.34 -4.90 11.83
C ASN A 321 16.60 -4.06 12.12
N CYS A 322 16.56 -2.77 11.81
CA CYS A 322 17.71 -1.89 11.94
C CYS A 322 17.97 -1.47 13.40
N ALA A 323 16.93 -1.36 14.23
CA ALA A 323 17.09 -1.07 15.65
C ALA A 323 17.98 -2.11 16.35
N ARG A 324 17.77 -3.40 16.04
CA ARG A 324 18.62 -4.48 16.53
C ARG A 324 20.07 -4.38 16.05
N LEU A 325 20.29 -3.99 14.79
CA LEU A 325 21.64 -3.76 14.26
C LEU A 325 22.34 -2.67 15.06
N GLY A 326 21.67 -1.54 15.28
CA GLY A 326 22.22 -0.43 16.05
C GLY A 326 22.55 -0.80 17.49
N TYR A 327 21.73 -1.62 18.14
CA TYR A 327 21.98 -2.08 19.51
C TYR A 327 23.17 -3.04 19.60
N ARG A 328 23.21 -4.07 18.75
CA ARG A 328 24.21 -5.14 18.83
C ARG A 328 25.61 -4.68 18.41
N PHE A 329 25.69 -3.68 17.54
CA PHE A 329 26.94 -3.24 16.91
C PHE A 329 27.24 -1.76 17.15
N SER A 330 26.74 -1.20 18.27
CA SER A 330 26.92 0.21 18.65
C SER A 330 28.39 0.67 18.67
N ASP A 331 29.32 -0.23 19.00
CA ASP A 331 30.76 0.02 19.02
C ASP A 331 31.53 -0.62 17.85
N ASP A 332 30.84 -1.25 16.88
CA ASP A 332 31.46 -1.93 15.73
C ASP A 332 30.73 -1.61 14.40
N PRO A 333 30.97 -0.43 13.81
CA PRO A 333 30.35 -0.06 12.53
C PRO A 333 30.64 -1.06 11.40
N VAL A 334 31.83 -1.67 11.39
CA VAL A 334 32.20 -2.67 10.37
C VAL A 334 31.39 -3.95 10.56
N GLY A 335 31.22 -4.40 11.81
CA GLY A 335 30.36 -5.51 12.17
C GLY A 335 28.89 -5.28 11.84
N LEU A 336 28.40 -4.05 12.00
CA LEU A 336 27.04 -3.67 11.63
C LEU A 336 26.76 -3.93 10.15
N TYR A 337 27.60 -3.40 9.26
CA TYR A 337 27.43 -3.59 7.82
C TYR A 337 27.64 -5.05 7.40
N ARG A 338 28.55 -5.77 8.04
CA ARG A 338 28.73 -7.22 7.79
C ARG A 338 27.48 -8.02 8.15
N GLU A 339 26.83 -7.73 9.27
CA GLU A 339 25.58 -8.39 9.65
C GLU A 339 24.42 -7.95 8.75
N LEU A 340 24.36 -6.66 8.37
CA LEU A 340 23.40 -6.17 7.39
C LEU A 340 23.51 -6.95 6.07
N ASP A 341 24.73 -7.10 5.52
CA ASP A 341 24.98 -7.85 4.28
C ASP A 341 24.51 -9.30 4.40
N ARG A 342 24.82 -9.96 5.52
CA ARG A 342 24.35 -11.33 5.79
C ARG A 342 22.82 -11.41 5.81
N LEU A 343 22.13 -10.44 6.40
CA LEU A 343 20.67 -10.39 6.43
C LEU A 343 20.07 -10.09 5.05
N LEU A 344 20.71 -9.23 4.26
CA LEU A 344 20.32 -8.93 2.88
C LEU A 344 20.47 -10.15 1.97
N GLU A 345 21.54 -10.94 2.15
CA GLU A 345 21.71 -12.22 1.44
C GLU A 345 20.61 -13.22 1.79
N LEU A 346 20.23 -13.34 3.06
CA LEU A 346 19.09 -14.18 3.46
C LEU A 346 17.77 -13.68 2.87
N ALA A 347 17.58 -12.36 2.80
CA ALA A 347 16.41 -11.76 2.16
C ALA A 347 16.36 -12.13 0.67
N ARG A 348 17.46 -11.93 -0.07
CA ARG A 348 17.61 -12.35 -1.46
C ARG A 348 17.27 -13.82 -1.64
N ASP A 349 17.91 -14.70 -0.89
CA ASP A 349 17.71 -16.15 -1.02
C ASP A 349 16.26 -16.55 -0.78
N SER A 350 15.60 -15.94 0.22
CA SER A 350 14.18 -16.21 0.48
C SER A 350 13.28 -15.75 -0.68
N LEU A 351 13.55 -14.58 -1.28
CA LEU A 351 12.76 -14.04 -2.37
C LEU A 351 12.95 -14.84 -3.66
N GLU A 352 14.18 -15.27 -3.97
CA GLU A 352 14.48 -16.12 -5.12
C GLU A 352 13.83 -17.51 -4.99
N ILE A 353 13.88 -18.13 -3.80
CA ILE A 353 13.19 -19.40 -3.53
C ILE A 353 11.68 -19.24 -3.68
N LYS A 354 11.11 -18.17 -3.12
CA LYS A 354 9.68 -17.86 -3.26
C LYS A 354 9.28 -17.70 -4.73
N ARG A 355 10.11 -17.05 -5.54
CA ARG A 355 9.89 -16.83 -6.99
C ARG A 355 9.76 -18.15 -7.72
N GLN A 356 10.74 -19.02 -7.50
CA GLN A 356 10.79 -20.33 -8.14
C GLN A 356 9.60 -21.21 -7.73
N ALA A 357 9.29 -21.25 -6.44
CA ALA A 357 8.18 -22.06 -5.92
C ALA A 357 6.83 -21.60 -6.50
N ILE A 358 6.54 -20.30 -6.46
CA ILE A 358 5.26 -19.77 -6.96
C ILE A 358 5.16 -19.94 -8.47
N GLN A 359 6.22 -19.69 -9.24
CA GLN A 359 6.21 -19.93 -10.68
C GLN A 359 5.91 -21.41 -11.00
N GLN A 360 6.55 -22.35 -10.30
CA GLN A 360 6.28 -23.78 -10.46
C GLN A 360 4.82 -24.14 -10.16
N TRP A 361 4.25 -23.60 -9.08
CA TRP A 361 2.86 -23.84 -8.73
C TRP A 361 1.88 -23.16 -9.70
N MET A 362 2.23 -22.00 -10.25
CA MET A 362 1.49 -21.33 -11.31
C MET A 362 1.44 -22.19 -12.58
N ASP A 363 2.58 -22.72 -13.01
CA ASP A 363 2.69 -23.58 -14.17
C ASP A 363 1.92 -24.90 -13.98
N ALA A 364 1.88 -25.40 -12.74
CA ALA A 364 1.09 -26.56 -12.32
C ALA A 364 -0.44 -26.27 -12.20
N GLY A 365 -0.86 -25.00 -12.33
CA GLY A 365 -2.27 -24.61 -12.34
C GLY A 365 -2.87 -24.23 -10.99
N LEU A 366 -2.05 -23.98 -9.96
CA LEU A 366 -2.53 -23.53 -8.64
C LEU A 366 -3.08 -22.09 -8.67
N TYR A 367 -2.57 -21.24 -9.57
CA TYR A 367 -3.00 -19.85 -9.75
C TYR A 367 -3.55 -19.63 -11.18
N PRO A 368 -4.71 -20.21 -11.51
CA PRO A 368 -5.23 -20.20 -12.87
C PRO A 368 -5.46 -18.79 -13.43
N TYR A 369 -5.94 -17.85 -12.61
CA TYR A 369 -6.21 -16.48 -13.09
C TYR A 369 -4.91 -15.69 -13.26
N THR A 370 -3.99 -15.78 -12.31
CA THR A 370 -2.66 -15.16 -12.41
C THR A 370 -1.91 -15.69 -13.63
N ARG A 371 -1.97 -17.00 -13.89
CA ARG A 371 -1.39 -17.58 -15.10
C ARG A 371 -2.00 -17.00 -16.38
N ARG A 372 -3.31 -16.78 -16.41
CA ARG A 372 -4.03 -16.26 -17.59
C ARG A 372 -3.73 -14.79 -17.89
N TYR A 373 -3.62 -13.94 -16.87
CA TYR A 373 -3.48 -12.49 -17.05
C TYR A 373 -2.06 -11.97 -16.88
N LEU A 374 -1.21 -12.70 -16.17
CA LEU A 374 0.19 -12.32 -15.94
C LEU A 374 1.17 -13.27 -16.63
N GLY A 375 0.94 -14.58 -16.55
CA GLY A 375 1.74 -15.62 -17.21
C GLY A 375 3.11 -15.88 -16.59
N THR A 376 3.86 -14.84 -16.19
CA THR A 376 5.19 -14.97 -15.58
C THR A 376 5.44 -13.93 -14.49
N LEU A 377 6.25 -14.30 -13.51
CA LEU A 377 6.69 -13.40 -12.45
C LEU A 377 7.94 -12.59 -12.81
N HIS A 378 8.47 -12.68 -14.05
CA HIS A 378 9.72 -12.03 -14.45
C HIS A 378 9.77 -10.52 -14.15
N ASN A 379 8.65 -9.81 -14.39
CA ASN A 379 8.55 -8.37 -14.17
C ASN A 379 8.21 -7.99 -12.72
N HIS A 380 8.12 -8.93 -11.79
CA HIS A 380 7.84 -8.63 -10.38
C HIS A 380 9.13 -8.41 -9.59
N PHE A 381 9.12 -7.37 -8.75
CA PHE A 381 10.23 -7.03 -7.88
C PHE A 381 10.38 -8.00 -6.70
N SER A 382 11.63 -8.27 -6.35
CA SER A 382 12.06 -8.83 -5.06
C SER A 382 12.31 -7.65 -4.11
N THR A 383 11.44 -7.46 -3.12
CA THR A 383 11.43 -6.24 -2.31
C THR A 383 12.12 -6.42 -0.98
N VAL A 384 13.04 -5.50 -0.68
CA VAL A 384 13.69 -5.40 0.62
C VAL A 384 13.32 -4.09 1.28
N GLY A 385 12.90 -4.14 2.54
CA GLY A 385 12.59 -2.98 3.35
C GLY A 385 13.52 -2.85 4.55
N VAL A 386 13.48 -1.69 5.18
CA VAL A 386 14.13 -1.42 6.47
C VAL A 386 13.11 -0.91 7.46
N ASN A 387 13.35 -1.13 8.75
CA ASN A 387 12.49 -0.61 9.81
C ASN A 387 13.29 -0.21 11.05
N GLY A 388 12.90 0.89 11.69
CA GLY A 388 13.50 1.36 12.94
C GLY A 388 14.85 2.04 12.73
N LEU A 389 15.02 2.83 11.66
CA LEU A 389 16.25 3.63 11.51
C LEU A 389 16.40 4.69 12.60
N ASN A 390 15.28 5.25 13.08
CA ASN A 390 15.31 6.13 14.25
C ASN A 390 15.92 5.43 15.47
N GLU A 391 15.37 4.27 15.83
CA GLU A 391 15.88 3.53 16.98
C GLU A 391 17.26 2.93 16.72
N MET A 392 17.66 2.69 15.47
CA MET A 392 19.04 2.34 15.13
C MET A 392 19.99 3.46 15.57
N VAL A 393 19.72 4.72 15.18
CA VAL A 393 20.54 5.88 15.55
C VAL A 393 20.58 6.03 17.08
N ARG A 394 19.42 5.97 17.73
CA ARG A 394 19.34 6.05 19.20
C ARG A 394 20.17 4.96 19.87
N ASN A 395 20.07 3.71 19.42
CA ASN A 395 20.81 2.60 20.01
C ASN A 395 22.33 2.68 19.75
N ILE A 396 22.77 3.11 18.56
CA ILE A 396 24.20 3.31 18.25
C ILE A 396 24.78 4.41 19.15
N THR A 397 24.06 5.51 19.29
CA THR A 397 24.56 6.72 19.96
C THR A 397 24.34 6.71 21.47
N ARG A 398 23.64 5.69 21.99
CA ARG A 398 23.19 5.56 23.38
C ARG A 398 22.27 6.71 23.79
N ASP A 399 21.24 6.92 22.97
CA ASP A 399 20.17 7.91 23.13
C ASP A 399 20.62 9.38 23.07
N ARG A 400 21.81 9.65 22.52
CA ARG A 400 22.31 11.02 22.37
C ARG A 400 21.78 11.73 21.13
N LEU A 401 21.49 10.96 20.08
CA LEU A 401 20.96 11.44 18.81
C LEU A 401 19.79 10.57 18.38
N ASP A 402 18.90 11.12 17.58
CA ASP A 402 17.85 10.40 16.86
C ASP A 402 17.91 10.73 15.35
N ILE A 403 16.98 10.22 14.54
CA ILE A 403 17.04 10.44 13.08
C ILE A 403 16.84 11.90 12.67
N ALA A 404 16.26 12.74 13.54
CA ALA A 404 15.98 14.14 13.23
C ALA A 404 17.22 15.04 13.35
N ASP A 405 18.25 14.59 14.07
CA ASP A 405 19.56 15.24 14.08
C ASP A 405 20.26 15.06 12.74
N ASP A 406 21.00 16.08 12.27
CA ASP A 406 21.72 16.01 10.98
C ASP A 406 22.66 14.78 10.92
N GLU A 407 23.41 14.52 11.99
CA GLU A 407 24.29 13.33 12.10
C GLU A 407 23.49 12.01 12.06
N GLY A 408 22.31 11.97 12.69
CA GLY A 408 21.45 10.80 12.70
C GLY A 408 20.80 10.52 11.34
N ARG A 409 20.36 11.58 10.65
CA ARG A 409 19.87 11.51 9.27
C ARG A 409 20.96 11.00 8.33
N ASP A 410 22.20 11.46 8.49
CA ASP A 410 23.33 11.03 7.66
C ASP A 410 23.65 9.54 7.86
N MET A 411 23.54 9.03 9.09
CA MET A 411 23.65 7.58 9.35
C MET A 411 22.54 6.78 8.65
N ALA A 412 21.31 7.26 8.69
CA ALA A 412 20.18 6.62 8.01
C ALA A 412 20.37 6.61 6.48
N LEU A 413 20.80 7.75 5.90
CA LEU A 413 21.13 7.86 4.47
C LEU A 413 22.23 6.89 4.06
N ALA A 414 23.31 6.80 4.83
CA ALA A 414 24.42 5.89 4.56
C ALA A 414 23.98 4.42 4.56
N LEU A 415 23.10 4.02 5.48
CA LEU A 415 22.54 2.67 5.47
C LEU A 415 21.64 2.43 4.25
N LEU A 416 20.75 3.37 3.92
CA LEU A 416 19.88 3.24 2.75
C LEU A 416 20.69 3.13 1.45
N ASP A 417 21.73 3.95 1.29
CA ASP A 417 22.61 3.90 0.12
C ASP A 417 23.41 2.59 0.04
N HIS A 418 23.84 2.04 1.18
CA HIS A 418 24.44 0.70 1.23
C HIS A 418 23.47 -0.38 0.79
N VAL A 419 22.23 -0.38 1.31
CA VAL A 419 21.20 -1.35 0.91
C VAL A 419 20.94 -1.25 -0.61
N ARG A 420 20.81 -0.05 -1.16
CA ARG A 420 20.63 0.16 -2.61
C ARG A 420 21.78 -0.43 -3.43
N ALA A 421 23.03 -0.25 -2.98
CA ALA A 421 24.19 -0.84 -3.65
C ALA A 421 24.11 -2.37 -3.67
N ARG A 422 23.82 -3.00 -2.53
CA ARG A 422 23.64 -4.46 -2.43
C ARG A 422 22.51 -4.99 -3.31
N LEU A 423 21.38 -4.28 -3.36
CA LEU A 423 20.25 -4.68 -4.22
C LEU A 423 20.58 -4.60 -5.71
N ARG A 424 21.40 -3.63 -6.13
CA ARG A 424 21.91 -3.58 -7.52
C ARG A 424 22.78 -4.79 -7.84
N GLU A 425 23.68 -5.17 -6.94
CA GLU A 425 24.49 -6.37 -7.11
C GLU A 425 23.64 -7.64 -7.19
N PHE A 426 22.59 -7.75 -6.37
CA PHE A 426 21.65 -8.88 -6.45
C PHE A 426 20.95 -8.91 -7.80
N GLN A 427 20.44 -7.78 -8.26
CA GLN A 427 19.78 -7.65 -9.56
C GLN A 427 20.70 -8.05 -10.72
N GLU A 428 21.98 -7.63 -10.69
CA GLU A 428 22.97 -8.05 -11.70
C GLU A 428 23.29 -9.54 -11.63
N SER A 429 23.38 -10.11 -10.42
CA SER A 429 23.76 -11.51 -10.23
C SER A 429 22.63 -12.51 -10.51
N THR A 430 21.37 -12.15 -10.22
CA THR A 430 20.21 -13.04 -10.41
C THR A 430 19.46 -12.77 -11.71
N GLY A 431 19.62 -11.58 -12.29
CA GLY A 431 18.83 -11.14 -13.44
C GLY A 431 17.37 -10.80 -13.11
N HIS A 432 17.03 -10.69 -11.82
CA HIS A 432 15.69 -10.31 -11.36
C HIS A 432 15.68 -8.90 -10.79
N LEU A 433 14.50 -8.29 -10.79
CA LEU A 433 14.29 -6.93 -10.33
C LEU A 433 14.33 -6.83 -8.80
N TYR A 434 15.07 -5.87 -8.27
CA TYR A 434 15.11 -5.58 -6.82
C TYR A 434 14.78 -4.11 -6.55
N ASN A 435 14.06 -3.88 -5.45
CA ASN A 435 13.76 -2.52 -5.00
C ASN A 435 13.85 -2.38 -3.47
N LEU A 436 14.13 -1.14 -3.05
CA LEU A 436 14.13 -0.74 -1.64
C LEU A 436 12.81 -0.05 -1.32
N GLU A 437 12.07 -0.58 -0.34
CA GLU A 437 10.74 -0.08 0.04
C GLU A 437 10.71 0.47 1.47
N ALA A 438 9.96 1.56 1.66
CA ALA A 438 9.54 2.01 2.98
C ALA A 438 8.32 1.20 3.40
N THR A 439 8.54 -0.08 3.72
CA THR A 439 7.47 -1.04 3.99
C THR A 439 6.49 -0.48 5.03
N PRO A 440 5.16 -0.56 4.83
CA PRO A 440 4.19 -0.03 5.80
C PRO A 440 4.32 -0.63 7.21
N ALA A 441 4.77 -1.89 7.29
CA ALA A 441 5.18 -2.56 8.53
C ALA A 441 4.15 -2.52 9.68
N GLU A 442 2.85 -2.50 9.37
CA GLU A 442 1.73 -2.32 10.33
C GLU A 442 1.89 -3.15 11.61
N GLY A 443 2.01 -4.48 11.49
CA GLY A 443 2.28 -5.36 12.63
C GLY A 443 3.77 -5.60 12.92
N THR A 444 4.64 -5.29 11.95
CA THR A 444 6.07 -5.63 11.99
C THR A 444 6.85 -4.72 12.93
N THR A 445 6.50 -3.43 12.99
CA THR A 445 7.06 -2.44 13.94
C THR A 445 6.94 -2.92 15.38
N TYR A 446 5.71 -3.32 15.78
CA TYR A 446 5.39 -3.86 17.10
C TYR A 446 6.06 -5.21 17.34
N ARG A 447 6.00 -6.12 16.35
CA ARG A 447 6.61 -7.45 16.46
C ARG A 447 8.11 -7.37 16.73
N PHE A 448 8.84 -6.53 15.99
CA PHE A 448 10.28 -6.39 16.19
C PHE A 448 10.59 -5.87 17.59
N ALA A 449 9.96 -4.78 18.00
CA ALA A 449 10.15 -4.18 19.31
C ALA A 449 9.86 -5.19 20.46
N LYS A 450 8.72 -5.88 20.38
CA LYS A 450 8.32 -6.92 21.36
C LYS A 450 9.28 -8.10 21.41
N GLU A 451 9.74 -8.60 20.27
CA GLU A 451 10.68 -9.72 20.23
C GLU A 451 12.09 -9.31 20.68
N ASP A 452 12.50 -8.08 20.40
CA ASP A 452 13.77 -7.53 20.89
C ASP A 452 13.78 -7.30 22.39
N ALA A 453 12.69 -6.77 22.96
CA ALA A 453 12.58 -6.53 24.40
C ALA A 453 12.82 -7.82 25.22
N LYS A 454 12.37 -8.97 24.70
CA LYS A 454 12.58 -10.29 25.33
C LYS A 454 14.04 -10.76 25.29
N ARG A 455 14.82 -10.32 24.31
CA ARG A 455 16.15 -10.87 23.98
C ARG A 455 17.29 -9.94 24.35
N PHE A 456 17.04 -8.63 24.34
CA PHE A 456 18.06 -7.59 24.48
C PHE A 456 17.61 -6.60 25.56
N PRO A 457 17.82 -6.92 26.85
CA PRO A 457 17.51 -5.99 27.93
C PRO A 457 18.26 -4.67 27.74
N GLY A 458 17.53 -3.55 27.74
CA GLY A 458 18.11 -2.21 27.56
C GLY A 458 18.14 -1.70 26.11
N ILE A 459 17.65 -2.47 25.13
CA ILE A 459 17.45 -1.94 23.78
C ILE A 459 16.42 -0.80 23.79
N LEU A 460 16.75 0.30 23.14
CA LEU A 460 15.89 1.48 23.04
C LEU A 460 14.83 1.26 21.97
N GLN A 461 13.59 1.61 22.32
CA GLN A 461 12.39 1.47 21.50
C GLN A 461 11.56 2.76 21.58
N ALA A 462 10.55 2.89 20.74
CA ALA A 462 9.51 3.91 20.86
C ALA A 462 8.24 3.32 21.50
N GLY A 463 7.28 4.19 21.86
CA GLY A 463 6.02 3.79 22.49
C GLY A 463 6.13 3.55 24.00
N SER A 464 5.13 2.84 24.55
CA SER A 464 5.08 2.49 25.97
C SER A 464 5.57 1.06 26.21
N ALA A 465 5.68 0.64 27.47
CA ALA A 465 6.03 -0.74 27.82
C ALA A 465 4.97 -1.76 27.33
N GLU A 466 3.70 -1.35 27.29
CA GLU A 466 2.56 -2.15 26.85
C GLU A 466 2.40 -2.15 25.32
N ALA A 467 2.76 -1.03 24.68
CA ALA A 467 2.67 -0.83 23.24
C ALA A 467 4.01 -0.38 22.62
N PRO A 468 5.08 -1.19 22.72
CA PRO A 468 6.37 -0.85 22.16
C PRO A 468 6.34 -0.96 20.63
N TYR A 469 7.01 -0.04 19.94
CA TYR A 469 7.18 -0.12 18.49
C TYR A 469 8.53 0.46 18.07
N TYR A 470 8.90 0.20 16.81
CA TYR A 470 9.96 0.91 16.13
C TYR A 470 9.36 1.84 15.08
N THR A 471 9.93 3.04 14.96
CA THR A 471 9.49 4.04 14.00
C THR A 471 9.59 3.46 12.59
N ASN A 472 8.52 3.61 11.81
CA ASN A 472 8.42 2.94 10.53
C ASN A 472 9.53 3.40 9.58
N SER A 473 10.21 2.44 8.94
CA SER A 473 11.26 2.69 7.94
C SER A 473 12.30 3.76 8.37
N SER A 474 12.29 4.92 7.72
CA SER A 474 13.14 6.10 7.95
C SER A 474 12.33 7.35 8.32
N GLN A 475 11.07 7.17 8.73
CA GLN A 475 10.20 8.28 9.11
C GLN A 475 10.74 9.00 10.35
N LEU A 476 10.32 10.26 10.50
CA LEU A 476 10.51 10.98 11.76
C LEU A 476 9.74 10.27 12.89
N PRO A 477 10.21 10.38 14.15
CA PRO A 477 9.46 9.88 15.30
C PRO A 477 8.06 10.49 15.35
N VAL A 478 7.09 9.71 15.84
CA VAL A 478 5.71 10.19 16.03
C VAL A 478 5.71 11.41 16.96
N GLY A 479 5.07 12.49 16.54
CA GLY A 479 4.98 13.73 17.31
C GLY A 479 6.25 14.58 17.31
N HIS A 480 7.24 14.28 16.44
CA HIS A 480 8.48 15.07 16.36
C HIS A 480 8.26 16.53 15.93
N THR A 481 7.40 16.77 14.93
CA THR A 481 7.08 18.12 14.45
C THR A 481 5.63 18.21 13.99
N ASP A 482 5.02 19.37 14.24
CA ASP A 482 3.71 19.77 13.69
C ASP A 482 3.87 20.59 12.39
N ASP A 483 5.10 20.96 11.99
CA ASP A 483 5.36 21.73 10.77
C ASP A 483 5.54 20.77 9.57
N PRO A 484 4.58 20.73 8.62
CA PRO A 484 4.67 19.86 7.46
C PRO A 484 5.88 20.20 6.56
N PHE A 485 6.32 21.45 6.50
CA PHE A 485 7.47 21.83 5.67
C PHE A 485 8.80 21.44 6.32
N ALA A 486 8.91 21.52 7.64
CA ALA A 486 10.06 20.96 8.36
C ALA A 486 10.15 19.44 8.13
N ALA A 487 9.02 18.73 8.22
CA ALA A 487 8.95 17.30 7.91
C ALA A 487 9.37 17.01 6.46
N LEU A 488 8.86 17.77 5.48
CA LEU A 488 9.21 17.64 4.06
C LEU A 488 10.71 17.86 3.82
N ILE A 489 11.30 18.94 4.35
CA ILE A 489 12.72 19.27 4.20
C ILE A 489 13.59 18.13 4.73
N HIS A 490 13.24 17.59 5.90
CA HIS A 490 13.98 16.49 6.50
C HIS A 490 13.81 15.18 5.70
N GLN A 491 12.59 14.85 5.31
CA GLN A 491 12.24 13.54 4.76
C GLN A 491 12.53 13.42 3.25
N ASP A 492 12.54 14.49 2.47
CA ASP A 492 12.82 14.46 1.03
C ASP A 492 14.09 13.66 0.65
N PRO A 493 15.28 13.89 1.24
CA PRO A 493 16.47 13.11 0.90
C PRO A 493 16.38 11.63 1.29
N LEU A 494 15.64 11.28 2.35
CA LEU A 494 15.43 9.90 2.79
C LEU A 494 14.42 9.18 1.88
N GLN A 495 13.28 9.81 1.61
CA GLN A 495 12.22 9.20 0.83
C GLN A 495 12.62 8.98 -0.64
N THR A 496 13.47 9.85 -1.19
CA THR A 496 14.05 9.68 -2.55
C THR A 496 15.08 8.53 -2.66
N ARG A 497 15.50 7.91 -1.55
CA ARG A 497 16.35 6.70 -1.60
C ARG A 497 15.57 5.43 -1.84
N TYR A 498 14.29 5.40 -1.51
CA TYR A 498 13.44 4.25 -1.83
C TYR A 498 13.22 4.17 -3.33
N THR A 499 13.48 3.00 -3.90
CA THR A 499 13.28 2.68 -5.31
C THR A 499 12.00 1.86 -5.54
N GLY A 500 11.34 1.43 -4.46
CA GLY A 500 10.01 0.84 -4.42
C GLY A 500 9.01 1.75 -3.69
N GLY A 501 7.95 1.18 -3.11
CA GLY A 501 6.92 1.95 -2.42
C GLY A 501 7.47 2.88 -1.33
N THR A 502 7.11 4.15 -1.41
CA THR A 502 7.26 5.13 -0.33
C THR A 502 6.08 6.08 -0.39
N VAL A 503 5.65 6.59 0.77
CA VAL A 503 4.67 7.66 0.90
C VAL A 503 5.01 8.49 2.13
N LEU A 504 5.01 9.82 1.98
CA LEU A 504 5.10 10.72 3.12
C LEU A 504 3.70 11.21 3.51
N HIS A 505 3.34 10.96 4.77
CA HIS A 505 2.11 11.45 5.36
C HIS A 505 2.35 12.80 6.03
N LEU A 506 1.60 13.82 5.62
CA LEU A 506 1.54 15.10 6.33
C LEU A 506 0.35 15.08 7.27
N TYR A 507 0.62 14.78 8.54
CA TYR A 507 -0.42 14.70 9.58
C TYR A 507 -0.96 16.08 9.94
N MET A 508 -2.28 16.18 10.01
CA MET A 508 -3.00 17.41 10.35
C MET A 508 -3.91 17.13 11.53
N ARG A 509 -3.90 18.00 12.54
CA ARG A 509 -4.68 17.81 13.77
C ARG A 509 -6.19 17.76 13.55
N GLU A 510 -6.65 18.37 12.46
CA GLU A 510 -8.04 18.35 12.04
C GLU A 510 -8.15 18.57 10.52
N ARG A 511 -9.39 18.59 10.02
CA ARG A 511 -9.73 18.94 8.65
C ARG A 511 -9.07 20.26 8.23
N LEU A 512 -8.51 20.33 7.02
CA LEU A 512 -8.02 21.60 6.49
C LEU A 512 -9.17 22.59 6.26
N SER A 513 -8.89 23.88 6.47
CA SER A 513 -9.88 24.95 6.46
C SER A 513 -10.65 25.10 5.14
N SER A 514 -10.03 24.75 4.01
CA SER A 514 -10.64 24.81 2.67
C SER A 514 -9.89 23.94 1.66
N ALA A 515 -10.57 23.63 0.56
CA ALA A 515 -9.94 23.01 -0.61
C ALA A 515 -8.79 23.86 -1.16
N GLN A 516 -8.94 25.20 -1.18
CA GLN A 516 -7.88 26.12 -1.61
C GLN A 516 -6.62 26.06 -0.73
N ALA A 517 -6.78 26.00 0.59
CA ALA A 517 -5.65 25.83 1.50
C ALA A 517 -4.95 24.48 1.28
N CYS A 518 -5.72 23.41 1.11
CA CYS A 518 -5.18 22.07 0.81
C CYS A 518 -4.43 22.05 -0.53
N LYS A 519 -5.04 22.62 -1.57
CA LYS A 519 -4.44 22.80 -2.89
C LYS A 519 -3.10 23.53 -2.81
N HIS A 520 -3.06 24.64 -2.09
CA HIS A 520 -1.84 25.43 -1.93
C HIS A 520 -0.73 24.63 -1.24
N LEU A 521 -1.07 23.89 -0.17
CA LEU A 521 -0.12 23.02 0.53
C LEU A 521 0.44 21.94 -0.39
N VAL A 522 -0.43 21.17 -1.06
CA VAL A 522 -0.02 20.06 -1.96
C VAL A 522 0.79 20.60 -3.13
N ARG A 523 0.32 21.67 -3.80
CA ARG A 523 1.06 22.31 -4.91
C ARG A 523 2.44 22.75 -4.47
N THR A 524 2.55 23.39 -3.31
CA THR A 524 3.83 23.88 -2.80
C THR A 524 4.77 22.73 -2.46
N ALA A 525 4.26 21.66 -1.85
CA ALA A 525 5.05 20.48 -1.53
C ALA A 525 5.58 19.80 -2.81
N LEU A 526 4.68 19.44 -3.73
CA LEU A 526 5.06 18.73 -4.97
C LEU A 526 5.96 19.58 -5.88
N SER A 527 5.83 20.91 -5.86
CA SER A 527 6.66 21.81 -6.67
C SER A 527 8.04 22.12 -6.07
N ARG A 528 8.28 21.84 -4.78
CA ARG A 528 9.56 22.14 -4.11
C ARG A 528 10.38 20.91 -3.76
N PHE A 529 9.72 19.76 -3.60
CA PHE A 529 10.34 18.52 -3.14
C PHE A 529 10.29 17.45 -4.24
N ARG A 530 11.24 16.51 -4.17
CA ARG A 530 11.42 15.41 -5.12
C ARG A 530 10.76 14.11 -4.68
N LEU A 531 10.24 14.05 -3.45
CA LEU A 531 9.54 12.89 -2.90
C LEU A 531 8.52 12.34 -3.91
N PRO A 532 8.50 11.02 -4.14
CA PRO A 532 7.64 10.41 -5.16
C PRO A 532 6.14 10.47 -4.84
N TYR A 533 5.76 10.31 -3.56
CA TYR A 533 4.36 10.28 -3.12
C TYR A 533 4.12 11.10 -1.88
N LEU A 534 3.01 11.83 -1.91
CA LEU A 534 2.51 12.63 -0.81
C LEU A 534 1.07 12.27 -0.48
N THR A 535 0.74 12.31 0.81
CA THR A 535 -0.66 12.34 1.25
C THR A 535 -0.83 13.31 2.42
N ILE A 536 -2.04 13.86 2.53
CA ILE A 536 -2.47 14.68 3.66
C ILE A 536 -3.27 13.78 4.58
N THR A 537 -3.01 13.80 5.88
CA THR A 537 -3.69 12.91 6.84
C THR A 537 -4.35 13.72 7.95
N PRO A 538 -5.58 14.21 7.74
CA PRO A 538 -6.33 14.93 8.76
C PRO A 538 -6.97 13.98 9.77
N THR A 539 -7.00 14.39 11.03
CA THR A 539 -7.73 13.68 12.09
C THR A 539 -9.21 14.04 12.07
N PHE A 540 -10.07 13.02 12.15
CA PHE A 540 -11.52 13.16 12.25
C PHE A 540 -12.12 11.98 13.03
N SER A 541 -13.34 12.16 13.52
CA SER A 541 -14.09 11.15 14.29
C SER A 541 -15.43 10.84 13.64
N ILE A 542 -15.96 9.64 13.85
CA ILE A 542 -17.27 9.23 13.34
C ILE A 542 -18.20 8.95 14.51
N CYS A 543 -19.24 9.77 14.65
CA CYS A 543 -20.33 9.54 15.58
C CYS A 543 -21.37 8.58 14.97
N PRO A 544 -21.82 7.54 15.68
CA PRO A 544 -22.90 6.67 15.22
C PRO A 544 -24.23 7.37 14.95
N VAL A 545 -24.45 8.54 15.55
CA VAL A 545 -25.68 9.35 15.41
C VAL A 545 -25.50 10.49 14.42
N HIS A 546 -24.39 11.23 14.52
CA HIS A 546 -24.18 12.48 13.77
C HIS A 546 -23.25 12.32 12.56
N GLY A 547 -22.64 11.14 12.36
CA GLY A 547 -21.66 10.90 11.31
C GLY A 547 -20.34 11.64 11.55
N TYR A 548 -19.78 12.21 10.49
CA TYR A 548 -18.47 12.88 10.50
C TYR A 548 -18.37 14.06 11.48
N LEU A 549 -17.27 14.10 12.24
CA LEU A 549 -16.85 15.18 13.13
C LEU A 549 -15.40 15.57 12.81
N ALA A 550 -15.11 16.86 12.69
CA ALA A 550 -13.75 17.34 12.47
C ALA A 550 -12.92 17.21 13.76
N GLY A 551 -11.70 16.68 13.65
CA GLY A 551 -10.81 16.48 14.79
C GLY A 551 -11.07 15.19 15.58
N GLU A 552 -10.27 15.01 16.63
CA GLU A 552 -10.37 13.88 17.56
C GLU A 552 -11.41 14.16 18.64
N HIS A 553 -12.39 13.27 18.79
CA HIS A 553 -13.45 13.35 19.79
C HIS A 553 -13.66 11.97 20.42
N GLU A 554 -13.32 11.81 21.69
CA GLU A 554 -13.64 10.59 22.45
C GLU A 554 -15.16 10.43 22.63
N PHE A 555 -15.86 11.54 22.87
CA PHE A 555 -17.32 11.63 22.95
C PHE A 555 -17.84 12.68 22.00
N CYS A 556 -19.00 12.43 21.38
CA CYS A 556 -19.55 13.35 20.39
C CYS A 556 -20.15 14.59 21.08
N PRO A 557 -19.64 15.81 20.82
CA PRO A 557 -20.13 17.02 21.49
C PRO A 557 -21.61 17.29 21.21
N ARG A 558 -22.09 16.93 20.00
CA ARG A 558 -23.51 17.07 19.64
C ARG A 558 -24.43 16.08 20.37
N CYS A 559 -23.92 14.87 20.67
CA CYS A 559 -24.68 13.92 21.50
C CYS A 559 -24.78 14.42 22.93
N ASP A 560 -23.67 14.95 23.46
CA ASP A 560 -23.63 15.51 24.81
C ASP A 560 -24.57 16.70 24.95
N ASP A 561 -24.57 17.63 24.00
CA ASP A 561 -25.50 18.76 23.95
C ASP A 561 -26.98 18.29 23.95
N ALA A 562 -27.29 17.25 23.16
CA ALA A 562 -28.64 16.69 23.11
C ALA A 562 -29.05 16.02 24.43
N LEU A 563 -28.12 15.37 25.13
CA LEU A 563 -28.35 14.77 26.45
C LEU A 563 -28.49 15.83 27.54
N LEU A 564 -27.71 16.91 27.47
CA LEU A 564 -27.78 18.05 28.39
C LEU A 564 -29.11 18.79 28.23
N ALA A 565 -29.61 18.95 27.00
CA ALA A 565 -30.92 19.56 26.74
C ALA A 565 -32.10 18.70 27.24
N GLN A 566 -31.90 17.38 27.42
CA GLN A 566 -32.91 16.45 27.94
C GLN A 566 -32.88 16.31 29.48
N ARG A 567 -31.87 16.88 30.16
CA ARG A 567 -31.88 16.91 31.63
C ARG A 567 -33.01 17.82 32.11
N PRO A 568 -33.98 17.33 32.91
CA PRO A 568 -34.94 18.21 33.55
C PRO A 568 -34.17 19.23 34.40
N PRO A 569 -34.64 20.49 34.49
CA PRO A 569 -33.99 21.48 35.34
C PRO A 569 -33.87 20.88 36.73
N ALA A 570 -32.64 20.91 37.28
CA ALA A 570 -32.35 20.42 38.62
C ALA A 570 -33.42 20.98 39.55
N CYS A 571 -34.17 20.09 40.21
CA CYS A 571 -35.20 20.46 41.14
C CYS A 571 -34.55 21.40 42.16
N ALA A 572 -34.86 22.70 42.07
CA ALA A 572 -34.45 23.67 43.05
C ALA A 572 -35.05 23.20 44.37
N THR A 573 -34.20 22.64 45.23
CA THR A 573 -34.55 22.29 46.59
C THR A 573 -34.82 23.61 47.29
N ALA A 574 -36.11 23.97 47.34
CA ALA A 574 -36.59 25.03 48.20
C ALA A 574 -36.34 24.61 49.66
N CYS A 575 -35.72 25.51 50.42
CA CYS A 575 -35.59 25.47 51.88
C CYS A 575 -36.95 25.31 52.58
#